data_AF-A0A1I1MPM0-F1
#
_entry.id   AF-A0A1I1MPM0-F1
#
_cell.length_a   1.000
_cell.length_b   1.000
_cell.length_c   1.000
_cell.angle_alpha   90.00
_cell.angle_beta   90.00
_cell.angle_gamma   90.00
#
_symmetry.space_group_name_H-M   'P 1'
#
loop_
_entity.id
_entity.type
_entity.pdbx_description
1 polymer ?
#
loop_
_entity_poly.entity_id
_entity_poly.type
_entity_poly.pdbx_seq_one_letter_code
_entity_poly.pdbx_strand_id
1 'polypeptide(L)'
;MTRTATRLILPALLGLSLLGCTDTPDLDAAIPASEQQGSYPPLVPVETLLAQAEAPRLDDTEDEALAARAAALRARAARLKSQ
;
A
#
# COMPACT_ATOMS: atom_id res chain seq x y z
N MET A 1 35.29 -2.06 6.57
CA MET A 1 34.46 -2.67 7.64
C MET A 1 32.95 -2.52 7.42
N THR A 2 32.47 -1.68 6.48
CA THR A 2 31.03 -1.51 6.17
C THR A 2 30.45 -2.58 5.23
N ARG A 3 31.25 -3.05 4.25
CA ARG A 3 30.83 -4.05 3.23
C ARG A 3 30.42 -5.42 3.80
N THR A 4 31.04 -5.86 4.89
CA THR A 4 30.72 -7.14 5.55
C THR A 4 29.43 -7.07 6.35
N ALA A 5 29.18 -5.93 7.02
CA ALA A 5 27.92 -5.67 7.69
C ALA A 5 26.75 -5.64 6.67
N THR A 6 26.91 -4.95 5.53
CA THR A 6 25.87 -4.91 4.48
C THR A 6 25.54 -6.29 3.91
N ARG A 7 26.52 -7.20 3.78
CA ARG A 7 26.31 -8.57 3.28
C ARG A 7 25.47 -9.43 4.22
N LEU A 8 25.54 -9.20 5.53
CA LEU A 8 24.76 -9.92 6.53
C LEU A 8 23.39 -9.27 6.79
N ILE A 9 23.29 -7.95 6.63
CA ILE A 9 22.04 -7.21 6.82
C ILE A 9 21.01 -7.55 5.72
N LEU A 10 21.44 -7.70 4.46
CA LEU A 10 20.53 -7.97 3.34
C LEU A 10 19.70 -9.28 3.50
N PRO A 11 20.28 -10.46 3.81
CA PRO A 11 19.50 -11.68 4.01
C PRO A 11 18.65 -11.62 5.28
N ALA A 12 19.11 -10.94 6.34
CA ALA A 12 18.32 -10.75 7.56
C ALA A 12 17.06 -9.90 7.29
N LEU A 13 17.19 -8.82 6.51
CA LEU A 13 16.06 -7.98 6.11
C LEU A 13 15.09 -8.71 5.18
N LEU A 14 15.62 -9.54 4.26
CA LEU A 14 14.80 -10.38 3.39
C LEU A 14 13.99 -11.39 4.22
N GLY A 15 14.62 -12.07 5.18
CA GLY A 15 13.93 -12.99 6.08
C GLY A 15 12.84 -12.30 6.91
N LEU A 16 13.12 -11.11 7.44
CA LEU A 16 12.15 -10.34 8.23
C LEU A 16 10.95 -9.87 7.40
N SER A 17 11.16 -9.59 6.11
CA SER A 17 10.08 -9.18 5.19
C SER A 17 9.05 -10.29 4.93
N LEU A 18 9.43 -11.57 5.11
CA LEU A 18 8.49 -12.69 4.97
C LEU A 18 7.55 -12.86 6.18
N LEU A 19 7.89 -12.29 7.33
CA LEU A 19 7.07 -12.37 8.55
C LEU A 19 5.87 -11.39 8.53
N GLY A 20 5.81 -10.46 7.58
CA GLY A 20 4.70 -9.50 7.48
C GLY A 20 3.43 -10.04 6.83
N CYS A 21 3.48 -11.23 6.20
CA CYS A 21 2.36 -11.80 5.45
C CYS A 21 1.50 -12.80 6.25
N THR A 22 1.65 -12.88 7.58
CA THR A 22 1.16 -14.06 8.33
C THR A 22 -0.07 -13.83 9.19
N ASP A 23 -0.74 -12.68 9.10
CA ASP A 23 -1.96 -12.42 9.85
C ASP A 23 -3.00 -11.76 8.94
N THR A 24 -3.55 -12.54 8.01
CA THR A 24 -4.83 -12.16 7.41
C THR A 24 -5.90 -12.39 8.47
N PRO A 25 -6.65 -11.35 8.90
CA PRO A 25 -7.72 -11.54 9.86
C PRO A 25 -8.72 -12.56 9.31
N ASP A 26 -9.30 -13.36 10.20
CA ASP A 26 -10.38 -14.28 9.85
C ASP A 26 -11.61 -13.46 9.42
N LEU A 27 -11.67 -13.16 8.12
CA LEU A 27 -12.79 -12.48 7.46
C LEU A 27 -13.98 -13.42 7.27
N ASP A 28 -13.81 -14.72 7.52
CA ASP A 28 -14.88 -15.72 7.56
C ASP A 28 -15.59 -15.73 8.92
N ALA A 29 -15.26 -14.79 9.83
CA ALA A 29 -16.04 -14.52 11.03
C ALA A 29 -17.51 -14.44 10.64
N ALA A 30 -18.28 -15.44 11.06
CA ALA A 30 -19.66 -15.59 10.67
C ALA A 30 -20.43 -14.33 11.05
N ILE A 31 -21.01 -13.65 10.04
CA ILE A 31 -21.93 -12.53 10.27
C ILE A 31 -23.00 -13.04 11.24
N PRO A 32 -23.15 -12.46 12.44
CA PRO A 32 -24.09 -12.96 13.43
C PRO A 32 -25.50 -12.93 12.82
N ALA A 33 -26.33 -13.91 13.16
CA ALA A 33 -27.66 -14.06 12.56
C ALA A 33 -28.52 -12.77 12.68
N SER A 34 -28.29 -11.99 13.74
CA SER A 34 -28.91 -10.67 13.95
C SER A 34 -28.52 -9.63 12.90
N GLU A 35 -27.32 -9.71 12.33
CA GLU A 35 -26.82 -8.79 11.30
C GLU A 35 -27.18 -9.27 9.88
N GLN A 36 -27.39 -10.57 9.67
CA GLN A 36 -27.89 -11.11 8.39
C GLN A 36 -29.32 -10.64 8.07
N GLN A 37 -30.11 -10.35 9.11
CA GLN A 37 -31.50 -9.88 9.01
C GLN A 37 -31.65 -8.42 9.49
N GLY A 38 -30.53 -7.74 9.78
CA GLY A 38 -30.53 -6.36 10.21
C GLY A 38 -31.08 -5.42 9.14
N SER A 39 -31.62 -4.28 9.57
CA SER A 39 -31.98 -3.23 8.61
C SER A 39 -30.72 -2.71 7.92
N TYR A 40 -30.79 -2.62 6.60
CA TYR A 40 -29.73 -2.00 5.82
C TYR A 40 -29.58 -0.52 6.24
N PRO A 41 -28.36 -0.01 6.39
CA PRO A 41 -28.17 1.39 6.74
C PRO A 41 -28.80 2.33 5.70
N PRO A 42 -29.28 3.51 6.11
CA PRO A 42 -29.86 4.46 5.18
C PRO A 42 -28.80 4.89 4.16
N LEU A 43 -29.17 4.86 2.87
CA LEU A 43 -28.34 5.40 1.81
C LEU A 43 -28.28 6.93 1.95
N VAL A 44 -27.07 7.46 2.13
CA VAL A 44 -26.83 8.90 2.09
C VAL A 44 -26.43 9.32 0.67
N PRO A 45 -26.81 10.53 0.22
CA PRO A 45 -26.39 11.04 -1.08
C PRO A 45 -24.86 11.07 -1.20
N VAL A 46 -24.34 10.67 -2.36
CA VAL A 46 -22.91 10.58 -2.63
C VAL A 46 -22.24 11.95 -2.51
N GLU A 47 -22.96 12.99 -2.91
CA GLU A 47 -22.53 14.39 -2.87
C GLU A 47 -22.20 14.82 -1.43
N THR A 48 -22.98 14.34 -0.45
CA THR A 48 -22.75 14.62 0.98
C THR A 48 -21.46 13.97 1.47
N LEU A 49 -21.14 12.76 0.98
CA LEU A 49 -19.90 12.07 1.31
C LEU A 49 -18.70 12.76 0.68
N LEU A 50 -18.82 13.19 -0.58
CA LEU A 50 -17.76 13.90 -1.31
C LEU A 50 -17.49 15.28 -0.72
N ALA A 51 -18.51 15.97 -0.21
CA ALA A 51 -18.36 17.26 0.45
C ALA A 51 -17.63 17.16 1.81
N GLN A 52 -17.68 15.99 2.45
CA GLN A 52 -16.97 15.71 3.71
C GLN A 52 -15.60 15.06 3.50
N ALA A 53 -15.37 14.50 2.31
CA ALA A 53 -14.08 13.97 1.94
C ALA A 53 -13.11 15.14 1.79
N GLU A 54 -12.02 15.10 2.57
CA GLU A 54 -10.86 15.94 2.27
C GLU A 54 -10.40 15.58 0.85
N ALA A 55 -10.19 16.59 0.00
CA ALA A 55 -9.70 16.34 -1.35
C ALA A 55 -8.40 15.52 -1.24
N PRO A 56 -8.16 14.49 -2.07
CA PRO A 56 -6.85 13.87 -2.18
C PRO A 56 -5.88 14.96 -2.62
N ARG A 57 -5.21 15.58 -1.64
CA ARG A 57 -4.43 16.77 -1.87
C ARG A 57 -3.04 16.27 -2.14
N LEU A 58 -2.74 16.16 -3.42
CA LEU A 58 -1.36 16.11 -3.79
C LEU A 58 -0.74 17.43 -3.33
N ASP A 59 0.39 17.37 -2.64
CA ASP A 59 1.13 18.58 -2.30
C ASP A 59 2.00 19.04 -3.48
N ASP A 60 2.40 20.31 -3.50
CA ASP A 60 3.14 20.91 -4.62
C ASP A 60 4.49 20.21 -4.89
N THR A 61 4.98 19.36 -3.98
CA THR A 61 6.25 18.64 -4.11
C THR A 61 6.11 17.23 -4.69
N GLU A 62 4.90 16.68 -4.77
CA GLU A 62 4.66 15.32 -5.23
C GLU A 62 4.86 15.16 -6.74
N ASP A 63 4.65 16.20 -7.54
CA ASP A 63 4.89 16.16 -8.99
C ASP A 63 6.37 15.89 -9.31
N GLU A 64 7.29 16.58 -8.63
CA GLU A 64 8.73 16.36 -8.79
C GLU A 64 9.13 14.97 -8.29
N ALA A 65 8.57 14.52 -7.17
CA ALA A 65 8.83 13.19 -6.61
C ALA A 65 8.38 12.07 -7.57
N LEU A 66 7.21 12.23 -8.19
CA LEU A 66 6.68 11.29 -9.18
C LEU A 66 7.51 11.30 -10.47
N ALA A 67 7.91 12.47 -10.95
CA ALA A 67 8.77 12.61 -12.13
C ALA A 67 10.14 11.93 -11.91
N ALA A 68 10.77 12.17 -10.76
CA ALA A 68 12.03 11.55 -10.38
C ALA A 68 11.91 10.02 -10.28
N ARG A 69 10.84 9.52 -9.63
CA ARG A 69 10.56 8.09 -9.54
C ARG A 69 10.36 7.46 -10.91
N ALA A 70 9.60 8.10 -11.79
CA ALA A 70 9.36 7.61 -13.14
C ALA A 70 10.66 7.55 -13.96
N ALA A 71 11.55 8.54 -13.85
CA ALA A 71 12.86 8.52 -14.48
C ALA A 71 13.74 7.35 -13.97
N ALA A 72 13.78 7.14 -12.66
CA ALA A 72 14.54 6.04 -12.06
C ALA A 72 14.02 4.66 -12.51
N LEU A 73 12.70 4.47 -12.60
CA LEU A 73 12.08 3.24 -13.09
C LEU A 73 12.41 2.98 -14.57
N ARG A 74 12.34 4.01 -15.44
CA ARG A 74 12.73 3.91 -16.85
C ARG A 74 14.21 3.53 -17.01
N ALA A 75 15.09 4.16 -16.24
CA ALA A 75 16.51 3.83 -16.24
C ALA A 75 16.75 2.37 -15.79
N ARG A 76 16.00 1.88 -14.78
CA ARG A 76 16.06 0.47 -14.37
C ARG A 76 15.58 -0.47 -15.46
N ALA A 77 14.45 -0.19 -16.09
CA ALA A 77 13.93 -0.99 -17.19
C ALA A 77 14.92 -1.09 -18.36
N ALA A 78 15.58 0.02 -18.71
CA ALA A 78 16.61 0.03 -19.76
C ALA A 78 17.77 -0.92 -19.42
N ARG A 79 18.28 -0.90 -18.17
CA ARG A 79 19.33 -1.83 -17.72
C ARG A 79 18.89 -3.28 -17.68
N LEU A 80 17.62 -3.56 -17.38
CA LEU A 80 17.09 -4.93 -17.37
C LEU A 80 16.90 -5.46 -18.78
N LYS A 81 16.55 -4.60 -19.74
CA LYS A 81 16.40 -4.96 -21.15
C LYS A 81 17.74 -5.23 -21.84
N SER A 82 18.82 -4.61 -21.36
CA SER A 82 20.19 -4.80 -21.87
C SER A 82 20.96 -5.92 -21.15
N GLN A 83 20.31 -6.70 -20.29
CA GLN A 83 20.87 -7.86 -19.61
C GLN A 83 20.43 -9.15 -20.27
#